data_AF-A0A939A7A5-F1
#
_entry.id   AF-A0A939A7A5-F1
#
_cell.length_a   1.000
_cell.length_b   1.000
_cell.length_c   1.000
_cell.angle_alpha   90.00
_cell.angle_beta   90.00
_cell.angle_gamma   90.00
#
_symmetry.space_group_name_H-M   'P 1'
#
loop_
_entity.id
_entity.type
_entity.pdbx_description
1 polymer ?
#
loop_
_entity_poly.entity_id
_entity_poly.type
_entity_poly.pdbx_seq_one_letter_code
_entity_poly.pdbx_strand_id
1 'polypeptide(L)' 'MALKLKVSNIACEEYAEIITESIHVMEPEVKVDVDINAKTVTVESEASEESIKQVIVAAGYAVEGYRSDSSFLQKKFRL' A
#
# COMPACT_ATOMS: atom_id res chain seq x y z
N MET A 1 -1.30 -4.78 13.76
CA MET A 1 0.17 -4.96 13.60
C MET A 1 0.71 -3.82 12.75
N ALA A 2 1.97 -3.41 12.92
CA ALA A 2 2.55 -2.32 12.10
C ALA A 2 3.48 -2.90 11.02
N LEU A 3 3.10 -2.71 9.76
CA LEU A 3 3.79 -3.23 8.58
C LEU A 3 4.61 -2.13 7.94
N LYS A 4 5.91 -2.35 7.74
CA LYS A 4 6.80 -1.37 7.11
C LYS A 4 7.16 -1.83 5.70
N LEU A 5 6.71 -1.07 4.71
CA LEU A 5 6.82 -1.37 3.29
C LEU A 5 7.64 -0.30 2.61
N LYS A 6 8.71 -0.69 1.92
CA LYS A 6 9.48 0.24 1.10
C LYS A 6 8.78 0.44 -0.23
N VAL A 7 8.49 1.69 -0.56
CA VAL A 7 7.85 2.05 -1.83
C VAL A 7 8.77 3.02 -2.54
N SER A 8 9.49 2.49 -3.53
CA SER A 8 10.46 3.27 -4.31
C SER A 8 9.82 4.39 -5.12
N ASN A 9 8.50 4.34 -5.35
CA ASN A 9 7.74 5.28 -6.16
C ASN A 9 7.16 6.47 -5.36
N ILE A 10 7.54 6.66 -4.10
CA ILE A 10 7.12 7.84 -3.33
C ILE A 10 8.05 8.99 -3.68
N ALA A 11 7.57 9.88 -4.54
CA ALA A 11 8.31 11.06 -4.97
C ALA A 11 7.86 12.36 -4.27
N CYS A 12 6.61 12.42 -3.79
CA CYS A 12 5.96 13.59 -3.21
C CYS A 12 4.85 13.19 -2.22
N GLU A 13 4.39 14.15 -1.42
CA GLU A 13 3.29 14.00 -0.45
C GLU A 13 1.98 13.52 -1.09
N GLU A 14 1.71 13.93 -2.33
CA GLU A 14 0.52 13.48 -3.07
C GLU A 14 0.47 11.95 -3.24
N TYR A 15 1.63 11.30 -3.45
CA TYR A 15 1.71 9.84 -3.53
C TYR A 15 1.43 9.18 -2.17
N ALA A 16 1.84 9.81 -1.08
CA ALA A 16 1.54 9.33 0.27
C ALA A 16 0.03 9.35 0.54
N GLU A 17 -0.64 10.43 0.11
CA GLU A 17 -2.08 10.60 0.28
C GLU A 17 -2.86 9.56 -0.54
N ILE A 18 -2.51 9.36 -1.82
CA ILE A 18 -3.18 8.36 -2.67
C ILE A 18 -3.02 6.94 -2.13
N ILE A 19 -1.81 6.57 -1.64
CA ILE A 19 -1.59 5.26 -0.99
C ILE A 19 -2.50 5.14 0.23
N THR A 20 -2.54 6.17 1.07
CA THR A 20 -3.36 6.22 2.27
C THR A 20 -4.83 6.05 1.93
N GLU A 21 -5.37 6.84 1.00
CA GLU A 21 -6.75 6.71 0.52
C GLU A 21 -7.06 5.33 -0.02
N SER A 22 -6.15 4.74 -0.81
CA SER A 22 -6.36 3.40 -1.37
C SER A 22 -6.47 2.33 -0.29
N ILE A 23 -5.69 2.45 0.79
CA ILE A 23 -5.78 1.56 1.94
C ILE A 23 -7.07 1.86 2.73
N HIS A 24 -7.44 3.13 2.92
CA HIS A 24 -8.71 3.51 3.57
C HIS A 24 -9.95 3.04 2.81
N VAL A 25 -9.90 2.92 1.47
CA VAL A 25 -11.00 2.37 0.66
C VAL A 25 -11.26 0.90 1.01
N MET A 26 -10.21 0.13 1.29
CA MET A 26 -10.35 -1.26 1.73
C MET A 26 -10.60 -1.36 3.25
N GLU A 27 -9.90 -0.56 4.04
CA GLU A 27 -9.97 -0.52 5.50
C GLU A 27 -9.96 0.93 6.01
N PRO A 28 -11.12 1.56 6.24
CA PRO A 28 -11.19 2.97 6.61
C PRO A 28 -10.65 3.26 8.02
N GLU A 29 -10.50 2.23 8.84
CA GLU A 29 -10.05 2.32 10.24
C GLU A 29 -8.53 2.12 10.39
N VAL A 30 -7.84 1.86 9.28
CA VAL A 30 -6.39 1.63 9.23
C VAL A 30 -5.62 2.93 9.46
N LYS A 31 -4.43 2.83 10.04
CA LYS A 31 -3.54 3.99 10.16
C LYS A 31 -2.37 3.85 9.19
N VAL A 32 -2.22 4.82 8.29
CA VAL A 32 -1.12 4.86 7.33
C VAL A 32 -0.21 6.03 7.69
N ASP A 33 1.08 5.74 7.80
CA ASP A 33 2.13 6.70 8.07
C ASP A 33 3.17 6.57 6.96
N VAL A 34 3.37 7.65 6.20
CA VAL A 34 4.24 7.62 5.03
C VAL A 34 5.44 8.52 5.25
N ASP A 35 6.62 7.92 5.22
CA ASP A 35 7.88 8.62 5.35
C ASP A 35 8.52 8.77 3.97
N ILE A 36 8.42 9.98 3.41
CA ILE A 36 8.96 10.32 2.08
C ILE A 36 10.49 10.35 2.10
N ASN A 37 11.09 10.77 3.23
CA ASN A 37 12.54 10.82 3.39
C ASN A 37 13.14 9.41 3.38
N ALA A 38 12.52 8.50 4.13
CA ALA A 38 12.92 7.09 4.20
C ALA A 38 12.32 6.23 3.08
N LYS A 39 11.45 6.80 2.21
CA LYS A 39 10.68 6.10 1.16
C LYS A 39 9.98 4.84 1.70
N THR A 40 9.43 4.97 2.90
CA THR A 40 8.87 3.86 3.67
C THR A 40 7.45 4.19 4.05
N VAL A 41 6.53 3.27 3.82
CA VAL A 41 5.13 3.32 4.23
C VAL A 41 4.97 2.39 5.41
N THR A 42 4.56 2.93 6.55
CA THR A 42 4.12 2.16 7.70
C THR A 42 2.60 2.08 7.69
N VAL A 43 2.06 0.87 7.74
CA VAL A 43 0.61 0.63 7.77
C VAL A 43 0.29 -0.14 9.04
N GLU A 44 -0.48 0.48 9.94
CA GLU A 44 -1.06 -0.20 11.10
C GLU A 44 -2.42 -0.76 10.72
N SER A 45 -2.42 -2.04 10.34
CA SER A 45 -3.63 -2.81 10.01
C SER A 45 -3.62 -4.14 10.79
N GLU A 46 -4.81 -4.72 10.95
CA GLU A 46 -4.97 -6.12 11.36
C GLU A 46 -4.77 -7.10 10.19
N ALA A 47 -4.77 -6.60 8.96
CA ALA A 47 -4.50 -7.39 7.77
C ALA A 47 -3.05 -7.88 7.70
N SER A 48 -2.88 -8.99 6.97
CA SER A 48 -1.56 -9.56 6.69
C SER A 48 -0.75 -8.67 5.75
N GLU A 49 0.58 -8.74 5.87
CA GLU A 49 1.52 -7.96 5.04
C GLU A 49 1.25 -8.10 3.53
N GLU A 50 0.94 -9.32 3.08
CA GLU A 50 0.56 -9.57 1.69
C GLU A 50 -0.67 -8.79 1.24
N SER A 51 -1.71 -8.70 2.07
CA SER A 51 -2.93 -7.96 1.74
C SER A 51 -2.62 -6.47 1.55
N ILE A 52 -1.83 -5.88 2.45
CA ILE A 52 -1.47 -4.46 2.34
C ILE A 52 -0.60 -4.22 1.11
N LYS A 53 0.39 -5.08 0.85
CA LYS A 53 1.21 -4.98 -0.36
C LYS A 53 0.37 -5.07 -1.63
N GLN A 54 -0.64 -5.95 -1.65
CA GLN A 54 -1.58 -6.05 -2.76
C GLN A 54 -2.35 -4.75 -2.96
N VAL A 55 -2.89 -4.14 -1.91
CA VAL A 55 -3.62 -2.85 -2.02
C VAL A 55 -2.72 -1.76 -2.59
N ILE A 56 -1.48 -1.68 -2.14
CA ILE A 56 -0.50 -0.70 -2.65
C ILE A 56 -0.23 -0.93 -4.14
N VAL A 57 -0.06 -2.18 -4.57
CA VAL A 57 0.10 -2.53 -5.99
C VAL A 57 -1.18 -2.28 -6.79
N ALA A 58 -2.36 -2.50 -6.20
CA ALA A 58 -3.66 -2.18 -6.79
C ALA A 58 -3.81 -0.69 -7.08
N ALA A 59 -3.32 0.14 -6.16
CA ALA A 59 -3.29 1.59 -6.27
C ALA A 59 -2.27 2.09 -7.31
N GLY A 60 -1.46 1.20 -7.90
CA GLY A 60 -0.47 1.53 -8.92
C GLY A 60 0.95 1.73 -8.38
N TYR A 61 1.23 1.32 -7.14
CA TYR A 61 2.52 1.53 -6.49
C TYR A 61 3.33 0.23 -6.37
N ALA A 62 4.63 0.31 -6.65
CA ALA A 62 5.52 -0.84 -6.51
C ALA A 62 6.14 -0.89 -5.10
N VAL A 63 5.93 -2.01 -4.40
CA VAL A 63 6.62 -2.31 -3.14
C VAL A 63 7.93 -3.03 -3.42
N GLU A 64 9.02 -2.54 -2.87
CA GLU A 64 10.36 -3.12 -3.02
C GLU A 64 10.42 -4.53 -2.41
N GLY A 65 10.89 -5.50 -3.19
CA GLY A 65 10.99 -6.90 -2.76
C GLY A 65 9.67 -7.68 -2.82
N TYR A 66 8.57 -7.09 -3.29
CA TYR A 66 7.31 -7.79 -3.52
C TYR A 66 7.12 -8.13 -5.00
N ARG A 67 7.25 -9.41 -5.36
CA ARG A 67 6.80 -9.93 -6.66
C ARG A 67 5.33 -10.28 -6.53
N SER A 68 4.45 -9.32 -6.82
CA SER A 68 3.02 -9.61 -6.94
C SER A 68 2.80 -10.47 -8.18
N ASP A 69 2.24 -11.66 -8.00
CA ASP A 69 1.62 -12.37 -9.11
C ASP A 69 0.34 -11.59 -9.49
N SER A 70 0.44 -10.72 -10.50
CA SER A 70 -0.58 -9.73 -10.90
C SER A 70 -1.95 -10.33 -11.29
N SER A 71 -2.06 -11.66 -11.34
CA SER A 71 -3.28 -12.42 -11.61
C SER A 71 -4.41 -12.17 -10.62
N PHE A 72 -4.08 -11.89 -9.34
CA PHE A 72 -5.05 -11.83 -8.26
C PHE A 72 -5.75 -10.46 -8.12
N LEU A 73 -5.05 -9.39 -8.50
CA LEU A 73 -5.47 -8.01 -8.29
C LEU A 73 -6.56 -7.53 -9.28
N GLN A 74 -6.46 -7.94 -10.56
CA GLN A 74 -7.47 -7.58 -11.56
C GLN A 74 -8.84 -8.22 -11.33
N LYS A 75 -8.92 -9.26 -10.50
CA LYS A 75 -10.16 -10.02 -10.30
C LYS A 75 -10.99 -9.54 -9.10
N LYS A 76 -10.37 -8.81 -8.17
CA LYS A 76 -11.00 -8.33 -6.92
C LYS A 76 -11.52 -6.88 -7.01
N PHE A 77 -11.02 -6.08 -7.96
CA PHE A 77 -11.48 -4.70 -8.20
C PHE A 77 -12.48 -4.55 -9.37
N ARG A 78 -12.91 -5.68 -9.98
CA ARG A 78 -13.98 -5.67 -10.97
C ARG A 78 -15.34 -5.66 -10.25
N LEU A 79 -15.78 -4.46 -9.89
CA LEU A 79 -17.20 -4.13 -9.67
C LEU A 79 -17.86 -3.85 -11.02
#